data_AF-A0A914YIL1-F1
#
_entry.id   AF-A0A914YIL1-F1
#
_cell.length_a   1.000
_cell.length_b   1.000
_cell.length_c   1.000
_cell.angle_alpha   90.00
_cell.angle_beta   90.00
_cell.angle_gamma   90.00
#
_symmetry.space_group_name_H-M   'P 1'
#
loop_
_entity.id
_entity.type
_entity.pdbx_description
1 polymer ?
#
loop_
_entity_poly.entity_id
_entity_poly.type
_entity_poly.pdbx_seq_one_letter_code
_entity_poly.pdbx_strand_id
1 'polypeptide(L)'
;MSVEAVQLNTDNTDNDEDDEEEASTSSSWTSLPLSNDDDNSKDHQNLMSPSLCKQGILKHFEILVNQLSTGWKYHVANTDGIKDSWLKFEDFYSNVCQFTGGQ
;
A
#
# COMPACT_ATOMS: atom_id res chain seq x y z
N MET A 1 -40.23 6.51 52.06
CA MET A 1 -40.46 7.03 50.69
C MET A 1 -39.10 6.94 50.00
N SER A 2 -38.78 5.98 49.12
CA SER A 2 -39.64 5.22 48.17
C SER A 2 -40.37 6.18 47.21
N VAL A 3 -40.39 6.06 45.88
CA VAL A 3 -39.78 5.18 44.83
C VAL A 3 -39.98 5.91 43.46
N GLU A 4 -39.41 5.59 42.28
CA GLU A 4 -38.51 4.51 41.82
C GLU A 4 -37.57 5.00 40.66
N ALA A 5 -37.22 4.15 39.68
CA ALA A 5 -36.41 4.46 38.50
C ALA A 5 -37.19 5.13 37.34
N VAL A 6 -36.48 5.84 36.45
CA VAL A 6 -37.00 6.25 35.12
C VAL A 6 -36.73 5.12 34.13
N GLN A 7 -37.80 4.59 33.53
CA GLN A 7 -37.71 3.57 32.49
C GLN A 7 -37.33 4.20 31.14
N LEU A 8 -36.38 3.57 30.44
CA LEU A 8 -36.17 3.79 29.01
C LEU A 8 -37.26 3.02 28.27
N ASN A 9 -38.08 3.73 27.48
CA ASN A 9 -39.06 3.10 26.61
C ASN A 9 -38.33 2.54 25.39
N THR A 10 -38.29 1.21 25.29
CA THR A 10 -37.96 0.51 24.06
C THR A 10 -39.13 0.66 23.09
N ASP A 11 -38.92 1.32 21.96
CA ASP A 11 -39.81 1.20 20.81
C ASP A 11 -39.17 0.23 19.82
N ASN A 12 -39.91 -0.81 19.45
CA ASN A 12 -39.44 -1.91 18.61
C ASN A 12 -39.88 -1.62 17.17
N THR A 13 -39.00 -1.81 16.19
CA THR A 13 -39.43 -1.96 14.80
C THR A 13 -38.56 -3.01 14.15
N ASP A 14 -39.18 -4.15 13.89
CA ASP A 14 -38.57 -5.32 13.24
C ASP A 14 -38.55 -5.14 11.71
N ASN A 15 -37.73 -5.99 11.07
CA ASN A 15 -37.60 -6.20 9.61
C ASN A 15 -36.82 -5.10 8.85
N ASP A 16 -36.07 -5.40 7.78
CA ASP A 16 -36.01 -6.63 6.97
C ASP A 16 -34.58 -7.19 6.79
N GLU A 17 -34.51 -8.41 6.25
CA GLU A 17 -33.29 -9.09 5.79
C GLU A 17 -32.74 -8.43 4.51
N ASP A 18 -31.41 -8.27 4.41
CA ASP A 18 -30.71 -8.16 3.13
C ASP A 18 -29.30 -8.78 3.28
N ASP A 19 -29.10 -9.94 2.65
CA ASP A 19 -27.80 -10.59 2.47
C ASP A 19 -26.98 -9.82 1.41
N GLU A 20 -25.92 -9.10 1.78
CA GLU A 20 -24.92 -8.62 0.81
C GLU A 20 -23.47 -9.02 1.17
N GLU A 21 -22.99 -9.95 0.34
CA GLU A 21 -21.62 -10.30 -0.06
C GLU A 21 -20.44 -10.11 0.91
N GLU A 22 -19.84 -11.27 1.22
CA GLU A 22 -18.40 -11.49 1.42
C GLU A 22 -17.51 -10.53 0.60
N ALA A 23 -16.99 -9.48 1.25
CA ALA A 23 -15.96 -8.62 0.69
C ALA A 23 -14.61 -9.36 0.60
N SER A 24 -14.53 -10.30 -0.34
CA SER A 24 -13.29 -10.94 -0.77
C SER A 24 -12.33 -9.88 -1.31
N THR A 25 -11.46 -9.39 -0.43
CA THR A 25 -10.34 -8.50 -0.77
C THR A 25 -9.27 -9.27 -1.55
N SER A 26 -9.63 -9.69 -2.76
CA SER A 26 -8.69 -10.16 -3.77
C SER A 26 -7.72 -9.02 -4.06
N SER A 27 -6.50 -9.15 -3.53
CA SER A 27 -5.40 -8.24 -3.79
C SER A 27 -4.95 -8.40 -5.25
N SER A 28 -5.74 -7.84 -6.16
CA SER A 28 -5.56 -7.95 -7.60
C SER A 28 -4.37 -7.10 -8.03
N TRP A 29 -3.18 -7.72 -8.02
CA TRP A 29 -1.98 -7.13 -8.57
C TRP A 29 -2.22 -6.89 -10.05
N THR A 30 -2.34 -5.62 -10.43
CA THR A 30 -2.83 -5.23 -11.75
C THR A 30 -1.76 -5.53 -12.80
N SER A 31 -1.82 -6.72 -13.39
CA SER A 31 -1.01 -7.08 -14.56
C SER A 31 -1.29 -6.09 -15.68
N LEU A 32 -0.25 -5.37 -16.11
CA LEU A 32 -0.33 -4.49 -17.27
C LEU A 32 -0.68 -5.33 -18.52
N PRO A 33 -1.54 -4.83 -19.42
CA PRO A 33 -1.91 -5.56 -20.61
C PRO A 33 -0.70 -5.71 -21.56
N LEU A 34 -0.35 -6.95 -21.86
CA LEU A 34 0.52 -7.28 -22.99
C LEU A 34 -0.27 -7.09 -24.28
N SER A 35 0.13 -6.12 -25.09
CA SER A 35 -0.30 -6.03 -26.49
C SER A 35 0.30 -7.21 -27.25
N ASN A 36 -0.54 -8.01 -27.91
CA ASN A 36 -0.09 -9.07 -28.81
C ASN A 36 0.21 -8.47 -30.18
N ASP A 37 1.49 -8.37 -30.51
CA ASP A 37 1.96 -8.21 -31.89
C ASP A 37 2.99 -9.32 -32.16
N ASP A 38 2.67 -10.21 -33.10
CA ASP A 38 3.54 -11.32 -33.53
C ASP A 38 4.78 -10.79 -34.27
N ASP A 39 5.96 -10.80 -33.64
CA ASP A 39 7.23 -10.93 -34.36
C ASP A 39 8.31 -11.69 -33.56
N ASN A 40 9.17 -12.38 -34.31
CA ASN A 40 10.13 -13.36 -33.81
C ASN A 40 11.45 -12.73 -33.33
N SER A 41 11.55 -12.32 -32.06
CA SER A 41 12.85 -12.00 -31.45
C SER A 41 12.90 -12.14 -29.92
N LYS A 42 13.69 -13.12 -29.46
CA LYS A 42 14.49 -13.20 -28.20
C LYS A 42 13.86 -12.74 -26.89
N ASP A 43 14.09 -13.50 -25.82
CA ASP A 43 13.68 -13.21 -24.44
C ASP A 43 14.03 -11.79 -23.95
N HIS A 44 13.15 -10.83 -24.24
CA HIS A 44 13.11 -9.54 -23.59
C HIS A 44 12.55 -9.73 -22.18
N GLN A 45 13.38 -10.26 -21.29
CA GLN A 45 13.19 -10.05 -19.86
C GLN A 45 12.99 -8.53 -19.66
N ASN A 46 11.90 -8.14 -19.01
CA ASN A 46 11.57 -6.74 -18.75
C ASN A 46 12.61 -6.13 -17.79
N LEU A 47 13.77 -5.74 -18.33
CA LEU A 47 14.86 -5.09 -17.61
C LEU A 47 14.39 -3.70 -17.18
N MET A 48 13.75 -3.65 -16.01
CA MET A 48 13.36 -2.38 -15.41
C MET A 48 14.62 -1.61 -15.04
N SER A 49 14.82 -0.46 -15.69
CA SER A 49 15.92 0.47 -15.38
C SER A 49 16.03 0.69 -13.87
N PRO A 50 17.24 0.69 -13.29
CA PRO A 50 17.46 1.00 -11.88
C PRO A 50 16.78 2.31 -11.43
N SER A 51 16.67 3.31 -12.31
CA SER A 51 15.97 4.56 -12.00
C SER A 51 14.45 4.37 -11.84
N LEU A 52 13.82 3.59 -12.72
CA LEU A 52 12.39 3.28 -12.68
C LEU A 52 12.06 2.39 -11.49
N CYS A 53 12.92 1.42 -11.16
CA CYS A 53 12.81 0.60 -9.97
C CYS A 53 12.80 1.45 -8.69
N LYS A 54 13.79 2.36 -8.52
CA LYS A 54 13.86 3.25 -7.35
C LYS A 54 12.62 4.16 -7.25
N GLN A 55 12.20 4.75 -8.38
CA GLN A 55 11.00 5.59 -8.42
C GLN A 55 9.72 4.81 -8.08
N GLY A 56 9.61 3.57 -8.54
CA GLY A 56 8.51 2.67 -8.21
C GLY A 56 8.43 2.37 -6.72
N ILE A 57 9.53 1.97 -6.09
CA ILE A 57 9.60 1.68 -4.65
C ILE A 57 9.25 2.93 -3.84
N LEU A 58 9.86 4.08 -4.14
CA LEU A 58 9.59 5.33 -3.44
C LEU A 58 8.13 5.79 -3.56
N LYS A 59 7.50 5.60 -4.74
CA LYS A 59 6.08 5.95 -4.94
C LYS A 59 5.15 5.10 -4.07
N HIS A 60 5.35 3.79 -4.01
CA HIS A 60 4.53 2.89 -3.18
C HIS A 60 4.78 3.13 -1.69
N PHE A 61 6.04 3.34 -1.30
CA PHE A 61 6.38 3.74 0.06
C PHE A 61 5.69 5.03 0.46
N GLU A 62 5.80 6.10 -0.34
CA GLU A 62 5.18 7.40 -0.04
C GLU A 62 3.65 7.29 0.16
N ILE A 63 2.96 6.50 -0.67
CA ILE A 63 1.52 6.23 -0.50
C ILE A 63 1.25 5.58 0.87
N LEU A 64 2.03 4.56 1.25
CA LEU A 64 1.88 3.84 2.51
C LEU A 64 2.14 4.73 3.73
N VAL A 65 3.30 5.39 3.82
CA VAL A 65 3.61 6.24 5.00
C VAL A 65 2.76 7.49 5.08
N ASN A 66 2.22 8.01 3.98
CA ASN A 66 1.23 9.11 4.04
C ASN A 66 -0.08 8.69 4.74
N GLN A 67 -0.44 7.40 4.75
CA GLN A 67 -1.57 6.89 5.54
C GLN A 67 -1.21 6.67 7.02
N LEU A 68 0.05 6.34 7.31
CA LEU A 68 0.54 6.06 8.68
C LEU A 68 0.92 7.32 9.46
N SER A 69 1.49 8.32 8.79
CA SER A 69 2.02 9.55 9.40
C SER A 69 2.06 10.69 8.39
N THR A 70 1.12 11.64 8.54
CA THR A 70 1.19 12.91 7.82
C THR A 70 2.44 13.67 8.25
N GLY A 71 3.30 14.02 7.28
CA GLY A 71 4.56 14.70 7.56
C GLY A 71 5.75 13.78 7.88
N TRP A 72 5.71 12.48 7.59
CA TRP A 72 6.85 11.56 7.76
C TRP A 72 8.19 12.10 7.21
N LYS A 73 8.16 12.85 6.10
CA LYS A 73 9.34 13.52 5.51
C LYS A 73 10.03 14.50 6.48
N TYR A 74 9.27 15.20 7.32
CA TYR A 74 9.81 16.06 8.37
C TYR A 74 10.53 15.23 9.44
N HIS A 75 9.94 14.11 9.86
CA HIS A 75 10.56 13.21 10.84
C HIS A 75 11.85 12.56 10.30
N VAL A 76 11.88 12.16 9.03
CA VAL A 76 13.10 11.69 8.34
C VAL A 76 14.19 12.76 8.31
N ALA A 77 13.84 14.03 8.08
CA ALA A 77 14.81 15.11 7.99
C ALA A 77 15.36 15.59 9.35
N ASN A 78 14.56 15.50 10.42
CA ASN A 78 14.83 16.18 11.71
C ASN A 78 15.00 15.24 12.93
N THR A 79 14.82 13.92 12.78
CA THR A 79 15.04 12.95 13.86
C THR A 79 16.16 11.99 13.48
N ASP A 80 17.31 12.09 14.14
CA ASP A 80 18.54 11.36 13.75
C ASP A 80 18.35 9.84 13.58
N GLY A 81 17.69 9.17 14.54
CA GLY A 81 17.44 7.72 14.42
C GLY A 81 16.51 7.32 13.26
N ILE A 82 15.62 8.22 12.83
CA ILE A 82 14.75 8.02 11.66
C ILE A 82 15.53 8.31 10.37
N LYS A 83 16.36 9.36 10.37
CA LYS A 83 17.28 9.70 9.28
C LYS A 83 18.26 8.59 8.96
N ASP A 84 18.91 8.02 9.99
CA ASP A 84 19.83 6.88 9.84
C ASP A 84 19.12 5.62 9.32
N SER A 85 17.87 5.41 9.73
CA SER A 85 17.05 4.29 9.26
C SER A 85 16.61 4.50 7.80
N TRP A 86 16.30 5.74 7.42
CA TRP A 86 15.99 6.13 6.05
C TRP A 86 17.17 5.91 5.12
N LEU A 87 18.37 6.38 5.47
CA LEU A 87 19.59 6.16 4.67
C LEU A 87 19.88 4.67 4.41
N LYS A 88 19.72 3.82 5.44
CA LYS A 88 19.85 2.36 5.28
C LYS A 88 18.79 1.75 4.35
N PHE A 89 17.58 2.30 4.36
CA PHE A 89 16.52 1.92 3.43
C PHE A 89 16.83 2.39 1.99
N GLU A 90 17.38 3.60 1.82
CA GLU A 90 17.84 4.12 0.53
C GLU A 90 18.95 3.26 -0.09
N ASP A 91 19.93 2.84 0.71
CA ASP A 91 20.97 1.89 0.28
C ASP A 91 20.36 0.52 -0.08
N PHE A 92 19.47 -0.02 0.77
CA PHE A 92 18.82 -1.31 0.53
C PHE A 92 18.06 -1.33 -0.81
N TYR A 93 17.13 -0.41 -1.05
CA TYR A 93 16.39 -0.41 -2.30
C TYR A 93 17.28 -0.02 -3.48
N SER A 94 18.33 0.78 -3.26
CA SER A 94 19.30 1.10 -4.31
C SER A 94 20.05 -0.13 -4.79
N ASN A 95 20.44 -1.02 -3.88
CA ASN A 95 21.09 -2.28 -4.20
C ASN A 95 20.11 -3.24 -4.91
N VAL A 96 18.88 -3.41 -4.38
CA VAL A 96 17.84 -4.23 -5.04
C VAL A 96 17.64 -3.80 -6.50
N CYS A 97 17.52 -2.49 -6.75
CA CYS A 97 17.34 -1.94 -8.09
C CYS A 97 18.58 -1.97 -8.99
N GLN A 98 19.77 -2.30 -8.47
CA GLN A 98 20.93 -2.59 -9.32
C GLN A 98 20.87 -4.02 -9.89
N PHE A 99 20.37 -4.99 -9.12
CA PHE A 99 20.25 -6.38 -9.56
C PHE A 99 19.10 -6.64 -10.54
N THR A 100 18.17 -5.69 -10.73
CA THR A 100 17.09 -5.81 -11.74
C THR A 100 17.52 -5.47 -13.17
N GLY A 101 18.72 -4.91 -13.36
CA GLY A 101 19.41 -4.89 -14.65
C GLY A 101 20.33 -6.11 -14.72
N GLY A 102 19.97 -7.11 -15.53
CA GLY A 102 20.63 -8.43 -15.52
C GLY A 102 22.15 -8.42 -15.75
N GLN A 103 22.81 -9.45 -15.19
CA GLN A 103 24.19 -9.83 -15.54
C GLN A 103 24.26 -10.53 -16.90
#